data_AF-A0A9P6A2Q0-F1
#
_entry.id   AF-A0A9P6A2Q0-F1
#
_cell.length_a   1.000
_cell.length_b   1.000
_cell.length_c   1.000
_cell.angle_alpha   90.00
_cell.angle_beta   90.00
_cell.angle_gamma   90.00
#
_symmetry.space_group_name_H-M   'P 1'
#
loop_
_entity.id
_entity.type
_entity.pdbx_description
1 polymer ?
#
loop_
_entity_poly.entity_id
_entity_poly.type
_entity_poly.pdbx_seq_one_letter_code
_entity_poly.pdbx_strand_id
1 'polypeptide(L)'
;MLPSPYHFPTPFHSEASPPISRSLPRNSGLASHFRLPSVPAAGGADLLGYDLSPGYQPRVRTHSHSSGLRGASPRPHHHSNSSSNVDVRGVSPARHPRYKFFVGASWAAKPGNTDHTYPPNTPIGAWVLDTLRRHTFSSRRAKEPGEDFFFVQSLPYDAGTAVGIADGVGGWSNQGVDSAVFSQALMYYASKVYNGEIVTEAVLKGSSSRSRPKPKDVLKSAYDVTMTDSFVKAGSATTCLINFDAQTGMMYATNIGDTGFIIIRSGSIIYQSRAQFRGFNYPKQLLKNTTASRRSRNNSSDSPRDAESYEVQLREKDIIIAYTDGLVDNVYPEEILEICSVVLQEHRHDHDRPQTMSDRIVDYARQCMRSKTLLTPFERQAIKQGVAHKGGKIDDVTVVVTMVER
;
A
#
# COMPACT_ATOMS: atom_id res chain seq x y z
N MET A 1 -20.53 -37.79 12.06
CA MET A 1 -21.40 -36.60 11.92
C MET A 1 -20.49 -35.39 11.77
N LEU A 2 -20.42 -34.82 10.56
CA LEU A 2 -19.68 -33.61 10.22
C LEU A 2 -20.71 -32.56 9.75
N PRO A 3 -20.62 -31.28 10.12
CA PRO A 3 -21.56 -30.27 9.64
C PRO A 3 -21.23 -29.82 8.22
N SER A 4 -22.28 -29.70 7.41
CA SER A 4 -22.28 -29.28 6.01
C SER A 4 -21.91 -27.79 5.84
N PRO A 5 -21.26 -27.37 4.74
CA PRO A 5 -21.09 -25.97 4.42
C PRO A 5 -22.42 -25.32 3.96
N TYR A 6 -22.56 -24.05 4.30
CA TYR A 6 -23.73 -23.19 4.16
C TYR A 6 -24.30 -23.14 2.72
N HIS A 7 -25.60 -23.41 2.60
CA HIS A 7 -26.42 -23.09 1.43
C HIS A 7 -26.95 -21.66 1.53
N PHE A 8 -26.73 -20.84 0.50
CA PHE A 8 -27.39 -19.54 0.32
C PHE A 8 -28.72 -19.71 -0.42
N PRO A 9 -29.81 -19.02 -0.03
CA PRO A 9 -31.04 -18.96 -0.83
C PRO A 9 -30.97 -17.85 -1.89
N THR A 10 -31.58 -18.13 -3.04
CA THR A 10 -31.78 -17.22 -4.19
C THR A 10 -32.68 -16.02 -3.86
N PRO A 11 -32.46 -14.83 -4.46
CA PRO A 11 -33.23 -13.64 -4.16
C PRO A 11 -34.58 -13.58 -4.90
N PHE A 12 -35.62 -13.19 -4.17
CA PHE A 12 -36.92 -12.76 -4.69
C PHE A 12 -36.81 -11.36 -5.32
N HIS A 13 -37.48 -11.17 -6.46
CA HIS A 13 -37.73 -9.87 -7.08
C HIS A 13 -38.62 -8.99 -6.20
N SER A 14 -38.27 -7.70 -6.03
CA SER A 14 -39.27 -6.61 -6.11
C SER A 14 -38.64 -5.21 -6.24
N GLU A 15 -39.20 -4.51 -7.23
CA GLU A 15 -39.43 -3.08 -7.44
C GLU A 15 -38.37 -1.99 -7.17
N ALA A 16 -38.16 -1.21 -8.24
CA ALA A 16 -37.33 -0.01 -8.30
C ALA A 16 -38.00 1.18 -7.58
N SER A 17 -37.21 1.92 -6.81
CA SER A 17 -37.58 3.24 -6.28
C SER A 17 -36.73 4.35 -6.94
N PRO A 18 -37.29 5.54 -7.19
CA PRO A 18 -36.67 6.59 -8.02
C PRO A 18 -35.62 7.43 -7.26
N PRO A 19 -34.79 8.23 -7.97
CA PRO A 19 -33.65 8.93 -7.38
C PRO A 19 -34.07 10.11 -6.50
N ILE A 20 -33.57 10.15 -5.26
CA ILE A 20 -33.74 11.28 -4.34
C ILE A 20 -32.51 12.19 -4.45
N SER A 21 -32.69 13.39 -5.02
CA SER A 21 -31.73 14.48 -4.94
C SER A 21 -31.66 15.02 -3.51
N ARG A 22 -30.47 15.12 -2.92
CA ARG A 22 -30.30 15.73 -1.60
C ARG A 22 -29.99 17.22 -1.72
N SER A 23 -30.96 18.06 -1.35
CA SER A 23 -30.73 19.39 -0.80
C SER A 23 -30.66 19.28 0.74
N LEU A 24 -29.67 19.93 1.36
CA LEU A 24 -29.44 19.96 2.81
C LEU A 24 -30.53 20.79 3.54
N PRO A 25 -31.14 20.28 4.63
CA PRO A 25 -31.90 21.13 5.54
C PRO A 25 -30.99 21.79 6.59
N ARG A 26 -31.27 23.07 6.90
CA ARG A 26 -30.61 23.89 7.93
C ARG A 26 -31.30 23.77 9.30
N ASN A 27 -30.48 23.93 10.34
CA ASN A 27 -30.77 24.26 11.76
C ASN A 27 -31.36 23.13 12.64
N SER A 28 -31.05 22.96 13.93
CA SER A 28 -30.34 23.79 14.94
C SER A 28 -30.03 22.95 16.20
N GLY A 29 -28.89 23.21 16.88
CA GLY A 29 -28.75 22.96 18.33
C GLY A 29 -27.64 22.01 18.81
N LEU A 30 -26.50 22.61 19.18
CA LEU A 30 -25.56 22.19 20.25
C LEU A 30 -24.79 20.85 20.16
N ALA A 31 -23.62 20.88 19.50
CA ALA A 31 -22.37 20.29 20.01
C ALA A 31 -21.15 20.83 19.22
N SER A 32 -20.40 21.75 19.82
CA SER A 32 -19.03 22.18 19.46
C SER A 32 -18.03 21.03 19.74
N HIS A 33 -17.00 20.68 18.97
CA HIS A 33 -16.04 21.45 18.18
C HIS A 33 -15.42 20.58 17.07
N PHE A 34 -15.52 21.00 15.81
CA PHE A 34 -14.46 21.05 14.78
C PHE A 34 -15.16 21.61 13.53
N ARG A 35 -15.02 22.91 13.28
CA ARG A 35 -15.48 23.58 12.05
C ARG A 35 -14.24 24.03 11.31
N LEU A 36 -14.07 23.57 10.08
CA LEU A 36 -13.11 24.17 9.16
C LEU A 36 -13.50 25.65 8.95
N PRO A 37 -12.56 26.60 8.96
CA PRO A 37 -12.88 28.01 8.75
C PRO A 37 -13.38 28.22 7.32
N SER A 38 -14.54 28.87 7.20
CA SER A 38 -15.10 29.35 5.94
C SER A 38 -14.31 30.58 5.45
N VAL A 39 -13.74 30.47 4.25
CA VAL A 39 -13.06 31.59 3.57
C VAL A 39 -14.11 32.62 3.09
N PRO A 40 -13.94 33.92 3.38
CA PRO A 40 -14.83 34.95 2.83
C PRO A 40 -14.52 35.20 1.35
N ALA A 41 -15.57 35.34 0.55
CA ALA A 41 -15.48 35.81 -0.82
C ALA A 41 -15.13 37.31 -0.84
N ALA A 42 -13.94 37.62 -1.36
CA ALA A 42 -13.53 38.94 -1.87
C ALA A 42 -12.59 38.63 -3.04
N GLY A 43 -12.88 39.04 -4.27
CA GLY A 43 -12.80 40.43 -4.72
C GLY A 43 -11.59 40.50 -5.65
N GLY A 44 -11.85 40.71 -6.94
CA GLY A 44 -10.87 40.50 -8.01
C GLY A 44 -9.60 41.36 -7.92
N ALA A 45 -8.50 40.77 -8.36
CA ALA A 45 -7.35 41.47 -8.94
C ALA A 45 -6.60 40.48 -9.86
N ASP A 46 -6.48 40.87 -11.12
CA ASP A 46 -5.73 40.19 -12.18
C ASP A 46 -4.26 39.99 -11.81
N LEU A 47 -3.73 38.77 -11.99
CA LEU A 47 -2.32 38.53 -12.33
C LEU A 47 -2.19 37.27 -13.22
N LEU A 48 -2.26 37.54 -14.52
CA LEU A 48 -1.40 37.02 -15.60
C LEU A 48 -0.99 35.53 -15.61
N GLY A 49 -1.58 34.79 -16.54
CA GLY A 49 -0.83 34.03 -17.56
C GLY A 49 -0.35 32.62 -17.21
N TYR A 50 -1.27 31.65 -17.14
CA TYR A 50 -0.93 30.24 -17.37
C TYR A 50 -1.61 29.74 -18.64
N ASP A 51 -0.78 29.40 -19.61
CA ASP A 51 -1.12 28.73 -20.86
C ASP A 51 -1.79 27.37 -20.55
N LEU A 52 -3.10 27.29 -20.79
CA LEU A 52 -3.89 26.08 -20.70
C LEU A 52 -3.67 25.22 -21.96
N SER A 53 -2.52 24.55 -22.02
CA SER A 53 -2.33 23.45 -22.95
C SER A 53 -3.17 22.22 -22.52
N PRO A 54 -3.97 21.61 -23.42
CA PRO A 54 -4.88 20.53 -23.05
C PRO A 54 -4.16 19.18 -22.87
N GLY A 55 -4.46 18.51 -21.75
CA GLY A 55 -4.58 17.05 -21.68
C GLY A 55 -3.29 16.20 -21.72
N TYR A 56 -2.40 16.35 -20.74
CA TYR A 56 -1.43 15.28 -20.42
C TYR A 56 -1.93 14.45 -19.24
N GLN A 57 -2.58 13.31 -19.52
CA GLN A 57 -2.77 12.29 -18.49
C GLN A 57 -1.46 11.53 -18.28
N PRO A 58 -0.93 11.43 -17.05
CA PRO A 58 0.25 10.63 -16.79
C PRO A 58 -0.01 9.16 -17.15
N ARG A 59 0.82 8.59 -18.02
CA ARG A 59 0.77 7.16 -18.36
C ARG A 59 1.25 6.34 -17.17
N VAL A 60 0.33 5.87 -16.33
CA VAL A 60 0.60 4.75 -15.43
C VAL A 60 0.60 3.48 -16.27
N ARG A 61 1.76 2.85 -16.42
CA ARG A 61 1.84 1.56 -17.11
C ARG A 61 1.52 0.46 -16.12
N THR A 62 0.45 -0.29 -16.40
CA THR A 62 0.08 -1.49 -15.64
C THR A 62 0.49 -2.72 -16.43
N HIS A 63 1.10 -3.70 -15.76
CA HIS A 63 1.49 -4.96 -16.38
C HIS A 63 0.86 -6.13 -15.63
N SER A 64 -0.11 -6.80 -16.28
CA SER A 64 -0.69 -8.08 -15.84
C SER A 64 -0.26 -9.19 -16.82
N HIS A 65 0.29 -10.30 -16.32
CA HIS A 65 0.59 -11.45 -17.17
C HIS A 65 -0.69 -12.27 -17.42
N SER A 66 -1.23 -12.22 -18.64
CA SER A 66 -2.17 -13.23 -19.16
C SER A 66 -1.39 -14.29 -19.93
N SER A 67 -1.44 -15.54 -19.48
CA SER A 67 -0.74 -16.67 -20.13
C SER A 67 -1.39 -17.04 -21.47
N GLY A 68 -0.83 -16.53 -22.57
CA GLY A 68 -1.07 -17.04 -23.92
C GLY A 68 0.08 -17.95 -24.35
N LEU A 69 -0.15 -19.26 -24.37
CA LEU A 69 0.79 -20.25 -24.89
C LEU A 69 0.87 -20.15 -26.42
N ARG A 70 2.01 -19.75 -26.97
CA ARG A 70 2.44 -20.15 -28.32
C ARG A 70 3.89 -20.60 -28.27
N GLY A 71 4.09 -21.86 -28.61
CA GLY A 71 5.41 -22.48 -28.72
C GLY A 71 6.13 -22.06 -29.99
N ALA A 72 7.44 -21.87 -29.87
CA ALA A 72 8.38 -21.91 -30.98
C ALA A 72 9.68 -22.54 -30.47
N SER A 73 10.11 -23.62 -31.14
CA SER A 73 11.30 -24.40 -30.83
C SER A 73 12.59 -23.62 -31.15
N PRO A 74 13.70 -23.81 -30.39
CA PRO A 74 15.01 -23.27 -30.78
C PRO A 74 15.86 -24.28 -31.56
N ARG A 75 16.56 -23.79 -32.59
CA ARG A 75 17.69 -24.47 -33.26
C ARG A 75 19.01 -24.08 -32.57
N PRO A 76 20.05 -24.94 -32.57
CA PRO A 76 21.29 -24.67 -31.87
C PRO A 76 22.27 -23.86 -32.72
N HIS A 77 22.93 -22.86 -32.13
CA HIS A 77 24.11 -22.22 -32.70
C HIS A 77 25.32 -22.45 -31.77
N HIS A 78 26.40 -22.92 -32.39
CA HIS A 78 27.72 -23.08 -31.79
C HIS A 78 28.32 -21.72 -31.44
N HIS A 79 28.92 -21.61 -30.25
CA HIS A 79 29.82 -20.50 -29.90
C HIS A 79 31.20 -21.05 -29.52
N SER A 80 32.19 -20.56 -30.26
CA SER A 80 33.62 -20.68 -30.02
C SER A 80 34.06 -19.74 -28.89
N ASN A 81 34.91 -20.24 -28.00
CA ASN A 81 35.55 -19.50 -26.92
C ASN A 81 36.55 -18.47 -27.47
N SER A 82 36.41 -17.21 -27.06
CA SER A 82 37.52 -16.25 -27.06
C SER A 82 37.47 -15.42 -25.78
N SER A 83 38.44 -15.67 -24.90
CA SER A 83 38.73 -14.94 -23.68
C SER A 83 39.21 -13.52 -23.98
N SER A 84 38.46 -12.50 -23.55
CA SER A 84 38.91 -11.12 -23.51
C SER A 84 38.88 -10.61 -22.07
N ASN A 85 40.05 -10.21 -21.58
CA ASN A 85 40.30 -9.60 -20.27
C ASN A 85 39.32 -8.44 -20.01
N VAL A 86 38.62 -8.49 -18.87
CA VAL A 86 37.77 -7.41 -18.38
C VAL A 86 38.67 -6.37 -17.71
N ASP A 87 38.80 -5.22 -18.36
CA ASP A 87 39.51 -4.06 -17.86
C ASP A 87 38.73 -3.45 -16.68
N VAL A 88 39.31 -3.50 -15.48
CA VAL A 88 38.73 -2.94 -14.24
C VAL A 88 39.21 -1.51 -14.10
N ARG A 89 38.69 -0.59 -14.91
CA ARG A 89 38.83 0.87 -14.67
C ARG A 89 37.58 1.63 -15.12
N GLY A 90 36.93 2.30 -14.16
CA GLY A 90 35.94 3.35 -14.45
C GLY A 90 34.62 3.23 -13.69
N VAL A 91 34.64 3.30 -12.35
CA VAL A 91 33.45 3.76 -11.63
C VAL A 91 33.48 5.28 -11.71
N SER A 92 32.68 5.86 -12.62
CA SER A 92 32.42 7.31 -12.60
C SER A 92 31.87 7.69 -11.21
N PRO A 93 32.26 8.86 -10.65
CA PRO A 93 31.70 9.30 -9.37
C PRO A 93 30.17 9.33 -9.47
N ALA A 94 29.50 8.75 -8.48
CA ALA A 94 28.05 8.70 -8.42
C ALA A 94 27.50 10.12 -8.59
N ARG A 95 26.68 10.34 -9.62
CA ARG A 95 25.99 11.62 -9.79
C ARG A 95 25.13 11.85 -8.55
N HIS A 96 25.14 13.07 -8.02
CA HIS A 96 24.23 13.42 -6.93
C HIS A 96 22.79 13.06 -7.28
N PRO A 97 21.99 12.53 -6.33
CA PRO A 97 20.60 12.18 -6.58
C PRO A 97 19.85 13.41 -7.09
N ARG A 98 19.10 13.23 -8.19
CA ARG A 98 18.30 14.29 -8.83
C ARG A 98 16.89 14.38 -8.24
N TYR A 99 16.55 13.51 -7.31
CA TYR A 99 15.27 13.50 -6.64
C TYR A 99 15.49 13.11 -5.19
N LYS A 100 14.73 13.73 -4.30
CA LYS A 100 14.64 13.36 -2.89
C LYS A 100 13.20 12.99 -2.58
N PHE A 101 13.03 12.08 -1.62
CA PHE A 101 11.74 11.57 -1.21
C PHE A 101 11.59 11.78 0.30
N PHE A 102 10.69 12.67 0.69
CA PHE A 102 10.36 12.90 2.10
C PHE A 102 9.20 11.99 2.47
N VAL A 103 9.40 11.21 3.52
CA VAL A 103 8.45 10.15 3.88
C VAL A 103 7.97 10.36 5.31
N GLY A 104 6.65 10.30 5.49
CA GLY A 104 5.99 10.26 6.78
C GLY A 104 5.16 8.99 6.88
N ALA A 105 5.06 8.44 8.09
CA ALA A 105 4.27 7.23 8.33
C ALA A 105 3.45 7.40 9.60
N SER A 106 2.19 6.95 9.56
CA SER A 106 1.31 6.91 10.72
C SER A 106 0.47 5.64 10.64
N TRP A 107 0.13 5.11 11.81
CA TRP A 107 -0.64 3.87 11.92
C TRP A 107 -1.47 3.86 13.20
N ALA A 108 -2.46 2.98 13.27
CA ALA A 108 -3.18 2.68 14.49
C ALA A 108 -3.86 1.31 14.40
N ALA A 109 -3.62 0.47 15.41
CA ALA A 109 -4.37 -0.76 15.59
C ALA A 109 -5.86 -0.51 15.90
N LYS A 110 -6.69 -1.48 15.51
CA LYS A 110 -8.07 -1.57 15.95
C LYS A 110 -8.16 -1.81 17.47
N PRO A 111 -9.26 -1.38 18.13
CA PRO A 111 -9.41 -1.55 19.57
C PRO A 111 -9.30 -3.02 20.01
N GLY A 112 -8.51 -3.28 21.06
CA GLY A 112 -8.29 -4.62 21.61
C GLY A 112 -7.19 -5.44 20.93
N ASN A 113 -6.54 -4.89 19.90
CA ASN A 113 -5.53 -5.57 19.08
C ASN A 113 -4.09 -5.12 19.45
N THR A 114 -3.67 -5.30 20.71
CA THR A 114 -2.41 -4.73 21.23
C THR A 114 -1.24 -5.71 21.40
N ASP A 115 -1.50 -7.02 21.34
CA ASP A 115 -0.50 -8.05 21.64
C ASP A 115 0.05 -8.75 20.38
N HIS A 116 -0.24 -8.20 19.20
CA HIS A 116 0.08 -8.78 17.90
C HIS A 116 1.47 -8.38 17.44
N THR A 117 2.45 -9.25 17.67
CA THR A 117 3.82 -8.95 17.25
C THR A 117 4.66 -10.20 17.11
N TYR A 118 5.60 -10.13 16.17
CA TYR A 118 6.67 -11.11 16.05
C TYR A 118 7.46 -11.18 17.37
N PRO A 119 7.83 -12.37 17.85
CA PRO A 119 8.53 -12.51 19.13
C PRO A 119 9.69 -11.51 19.30
N PRO A 120 9.63 -10.58 20.28
CA PRO A 120 10.57 -9.45 20.39
C PRO A 120 12.04 -9.83 20.56
N ASN A 121 12.32 -11.04 21.04
CA ASN A 121 13.65 -11.60 21.24
C ASN A 121 14.28 -12.20 19.98
N THR A 122 13.63 -12.05 18.82
CA THR A 122 14.14 -12.50 17.52
C THR A 122 14.68 -11.32 16.71
N PRO A 123 15.51 -11.54 15.68
CA PRO A 123 15.97 -10.47 14.79
C PRO A 123 14.82 -9.69 14.13
N ILE A 124 13.73 -10.38 13.76
CA ILE A 124 12.54 -9.74 13.16
C ILE A 124 11.79 -8.91 14.20
N GLY A 125 11.54 -9.46 15.39
CA GLY A 125 10.88 -8.72 16.47
C GLY A 125 11.67 -7.48 16.91
N ALA A 126 13.00 -7.58 17.00
CA ALA A 126 13.86 -6.43 17.29
C ALA A 126 13.78 -5.37 16.18
N TRP A 127 13.78 -5.79 14.91
CA TRP A 127 13.63 -4.89 13.77
C TRP A 127 12.25 -4.24 13.70
N VAL A 128 11.19 -4.96 14.07
CA VAL A 128 9.82 -4.44 14.18
C VAL A 128 9.78 -3.28 15.19
N LEU A 129 10.30 -3.52 16.40
CA LEU A 129 10.35 -2.50 17.45
C LEU A 129 11.19 -1.28 17.05
N ASP A 130 12.33 -1.50 16.40
CA ASP A 130 13.17 -0.42 15.88
C ASP A 130 12.44 0.41 14.81
N THR A 131 11.75 -0.25 13.88
CA THR A 131 10.99 0.40 12.81
C THR A 131 9.89 1.29 13.39
N LEU A 132 9.11 0.78 14.35
CA LEU A 132 8.08 1.57 15.02
C LEU A 132 8.68 2.77 15.77
N ARG A 133 9.78 2.57 16.51
CA ARG A 133 10.46 3.65 17.25
C ARG A 133 10.92 4.77 16.32
N ARG A 134 11.53 4.45 15.17
CA ARG A 134 12.02 5.43 14.20
C ARG A 134 10.94 6.34 13.62
N HIS A 135 9.67 5.94 13.69
CA HIS A 135 8.54 6.72 13.14
C HIS A 135 7.58 7.27 14.21
N THR A 136 7.91 7.17 15.50
CA THR A 136 7.06 7.66 16.62
C THR A 136 7.38 9.09 17.10
N PHE A 137 8.22 9.84 16.38
CA PHE A 137 8.71 11.17 16.82
C PHE A 137 7.63 12.21 17.14
N SER A 138 6.37 12.05 16.68
CA SER A 138 5.26 13.00 16.91
C SER A 138 4.18 12.51 17.90
N SER A 139 4.13 11.22 18.26
CA SER A 139 2.99 10.65 18.99
C SER A 139 3.24 10.54 20.50
N ARG A 140 2.43 11.23 21.32
CA ARG A 140 2.45 11.15 22.81
C ARG A 140 2.10 9.75 23.39
N ARG A 141 1.83 8.75 22.55
CA ARG A 141 1.62 7.34 22.92
C ARG A 141 2.21 6.46 21.82
N ALA A 142 2.91 5.40 22.21
CA ALA A 142 3.23 4.31 21.29
C ALA A 142 1.91 3.77 20.71
N LYS A 143 1.77 3.84 19.38
CA LYS A 143 0.67 3.22 18.65
C LYS A 143 1.17 1.85 18.21
N GLU A 144 0.41 0.80 18.51
CA GLU A 144 0.65 -0.52 17.91
C GLU A 144 0.09 -0.54 16.48
N PRO A 145 0.71 -1.26 15.53
CA PRO A 145 0.21 -1.39 14.17
C PRO A 145 -0.89 -2.45 14.02
N GLY A 146 -1.09 -3.31 15.03
CA GLY A 146 -2.05 -4.41 14.94
C GLY A 146 -1.53 -5.49 13.99
N GLU A 147 -2.37 -5.93 13.05
CA GLU A 147 -2.00 -6.94 12.05
C GLU A 147 -1.37 -6.31 10.79
N ASP A 148 -1.42 -4.99 10.65
CA ASP A 148 -0.69 -4.23 9.65
C ASP A 148 0.81 -4.19 9.94
N PHE A 149 1.62 -3.99 8.90
CA PHE A 149 2.99 -3.55 9.08
C PHE A 149 3.53 -2.77 7.87
N PHE A 150 4.63 -2.05 8.08
CA PHE A 150 5.27 -1.27 7.02
C PHE A 150 6.79 -1.17 7.20
N PHE A 151 7.49 -0.71 6.17
CA PHE A 151 8.85 -0.21 6.29
C PHE A 151 9.08 1.01 5.40
N VAL A 152 10.01 1.86 5.82
CA VAL A 152 10.59 2.93 5.01
C VAL A 152 12.10 2.79 5.08
N GLN A 153 12.76 2.76 3.91
CA GLN A 153 14.19 2.50 3.83
C GLN A 153 14.86 3.25 2.69
N SER A 154 15.98 3.91 2.98
CA SER A 154 16.88 4.41 1.94
C SER A 154 17.56 3.23 1.24
N LEU A 155 17.58 3.25 -0.08
CA LEU A 155 18.27 2.26 -0.89
C LEU A 155 19.78 2.50 -0.88
N PRO A 156 20.62 1.45 -1.01
CA PRO A 156 22.07 1.57 -1.02
C PRO A 156 22.59 2.58 -2.06
N TYR A 157 23.70 3.26 -1.77
CA TYR A 157 24.33 4.24 -2.67
C TYR A 157 23.47 5.46 -3.03
N ASP A 158 22.64 5.93 -2.08
CA ASP A 158 21.70 7.05 -2.27
C ASP A 158 20.80 6.88 -3.50
N ALA A 159 20.53 5.62 -3.82
CA ALA A 159 19.83 5.24 -5.01
C ALA A 159 18.38 5.73 -4.94
N GLY A 160 17.79 5.80 -3.75
CA GLY A 160 16.47 6.36 -3.54
C GLY A 160 15.81 5.76 -2.32
N THR A 161 14.52 5.49 -2.38
CA THR A 161 13.74 5.07 -1.21
C THR A 161 12.82 3.92 -1.57
N ALA A 162 12.77 2.89 -0.72
CA ALA A 162 11.79 1.83 -0.78
C ALA A 162 10.79 1.96 0.38
N VAL A 163 9.53 1.71 0.06
CA VAL A 163 8.42 1.67 1.00
C VAL A 163 7.68 0.35 0.80
N GLY A 164 7.36 -0.33 1.88
CA GLY A 164 6.47 -1.49 1.86
C GLY A 164 5.39 -1.34 2.89
N ILE A 165 4.20 -1.83 2.57
CA ILE A 165 3.06 -1.89 3.47
C ILE A 165 2.35 -3.24 3.26
N ALA A 166 1.88 -3.82 4.35
CA ALA A 166 1.13 -5.06 4.34
C ALA A 166 0.03 -5.01 5.40
N ASP A 167 -1.11 -5.62 5.08
CA ASP A 167 -2.21 -5.87 6.01
C ASP A 167 -2.29 -7.40 6.21
N GLY A 168 -2.10 -7.82 7.46
CA GLY A 168 -2.27 -9.21 7.87
C GLY A 168 -3.75 -9.55 8.04
N VAL A 169 -4.24 -10.53 7.28
CA VAL A 169 -5.68 -10.82 7.21
C VAL A 169 -6.23 -11.31 8.55
N GLY A 170 -7.06 -10.50 9.22
CA GLY A 170 -7.51 -10.79 10.59
C GLY A 170 -8.35 -12.07 10.78
N GLY A 171 -8.84 -12.70 9.71
CA GLY A 171 -9.61 -13.95 9.77
C GLY A 171 -8.88 -15.15 10.39
N TRP A 172 -7.54 -15.10 10.42
CA TRP A 172 -6.67 -16.12 11.02
C TRP A 172 -6.77 -16.20 12.55
N SER A 173 -7.15 -15.12 13.21
CA SER A 173 -7.36 -15.08 14.66
C SER A 173 -8.36 -16.14 15.13
N ASN A 174 -9.38 -16.47 14.31
CA ASN A 174 -10.35 -17.55 14.58
C ASN A 174 -9.73 -18.95 14.65
N GLN A 175 -8.51 -19.12 14.14
CA GLN A 175 -7.73 -20.36 14.18
C GLN A 175 -6.55 -20.26 15.16
N GLY A 176 -6.48 -19.21 15.98
CA GLY A 176 -5.37 -18.95 16.91
C GLY A 176 -4.06 -18.59 16.20
N VAL A 177 -4.14 -18.11 14.96
CA VAL A 177 -2.98 -17.69 14.17
C VAL A 177 -2.93 -16.17 14.16
N ASP A 178 -1.81 -15.61 14.60
CA ASP A 178 -1.55 -14.17 14.58
C ASP A 178 -1.05 -13.73 13.19
N SER A 179 -1.86 -12.95 12.48
CA SER A 179 -1.54 -12.46 11.14
C SER A 179 -0.43 -11.41 11.13
N ALA A 180 -0.17 -10.73 12.25
CA ALA A 180 0.95 -9.80 12.36
C ALA A 180 2.30 -10.48 12.15
N VAL A 181 2.43 -11.75 12.57
CA VAL A 181 3.66 -12.54 12.37
C VAL A 181 3.96 -12.69 10.88
N PHE A 182 2.93 -12.87 10.04
CA PHE A 182 3.09 -12.99 8.59
C PHE A 182 3.43 -11.64 7.94
N SER A 183 2.66 -10.58 8.23
CA SER A 183 2.87 -9.25 7.63
C SER A 183 4.22 -8.66 8.02
N GLN A 184 4.62 -8.79 9.29
CA GLN A 184 5.92 -8.34 9.80
C GLN A 184 7.09 -9.10 9.19
N ALA A 185 7.01 -10.44 9.08
CA ALA A 185 8.05 -11.23 8.42
C ALA A 185 8.19 -10.87 6.93
N LEU A 186 7.07 -10.71 6.23
CA LEU A 186 7.08 -10.34 4.81
C LEU A 186 7.75 -8.98 4.59
N MET A 187 7.42 -7.97 5.40
CA MET A 187 8.03 -6.65 5.34
C MET A 187 9.51 -6.67 5.73
N TYR A 188 9.88 -7.43 6.77
CA TYR A 188 11.27 -7.63 7.15
C TYR A 188 12.07 -8.20 5.98
N TYR A 189 11.65 -9.32 5.40
CA TYR A 189 12.38 -9.97 4.32
C TYR A 189 12.42 -9.10 3.05
N ALA A 190 11.34 -8.36 2.74
CA ALA A 190 11.36 -7.41 1.63
C ALA A 190 12.43 -6.31 1.84
N SER A 191 12.55 -5.75 3.04
CA SER A 191 13.60 -4.77 3.35
C SER A 191 15.01 -5.36 3.20
N LYS A 192 15.21 -6.61 3.62
CA LYS A 192 16.49 -7.32 3.49
C LYS A 192 16.87 -7.63 2.06
N VAL A 193 15.89 -7.93 1.20
CA VAL A 193 16.11 -8.08 -0.24
C VAL A 193 16.45 -6.72 -0.88
N TYR A 194 15.77 -5.64 -0.51
CA TYR A 194 16.10 -4.29 -1.03
C TYR A 194 17.52 -3.83 -0.65
N ASN A 195 17.98 -4.17 0.55
CA ASN A 195 19.35 -3.92 1.00
C ASN A 195 20.42 -4.81 0.34
N GLY A 196 20.02 -5.85 -0.39
CA GLY A 196 20.95 -6.86 -0.92
C GLY A 196 21.49 -7.83 0.13
N GLU A 197 20.95 -7.84 1.35
CA GLU A 197 21.29 -8.81 2.40
C GLU A 197 20.72 -10.21 2.06
N ILE A 198 19.62 -10.25 1.31
CA ILE A 198 19.04 -11.49 0.77
C ILE A 198 19.09 -11.42 -0.76
N VAL A 199 19.83 -12.34 -1.36
CA VAL A 199 19.94 -12.51 -2.81
C VAL A 199 19.30 -13.84 -3.20
N THR A 200 18.37 -13.81 -4.14
CA THR A 200 17.69 -15.00 -4.65
C THR A 200 17.74 -15.03 -6.18
N GLU A 201 17.42 -16.17 -6.79
CA GLU A 201 17.35 -16.27 -8.25
C GLU A 201 16.43 -15.23 -8.90
N ALA A 202 15.33 -14.86 -8.25
CA ALA A 202 14.39 -13.87 -8.79
C ALA A 202 15.07 -12.50 -8.96
N VAL A 203 15.83 -12.08 -7.94
CA VAL A 203 16.63 -10.85 -7.98
C VAL A 203 17.74 -10.96 -9.02
N LEU A 204 18.44 -12.10 -9.09
CA LEU A 204 19.53 -12.30 -10.05
C LEU A 204 19.06 -12.33 -11.51
N LYS A 205 17.90 -12.93 -11.79
CA LYS A 205 17.30 -13.00 -13.14
C LYS A 205 16.66 -11.67 -13.56
N GLY A 206 16.08 -10.93 -12.60
CA GLY A 206 15.43 -9.64 -12.83
C GLY A 206 16.39 -8.45 -12.90
N SER A 207 17.61 -8.60 -12.38
CA SER A 207 18.60 -7.52 -12.32
C SER A 207 19.67 -7.70 -13.41
N SER A 208 19.77 -6.75 -14.33
CA SER A 208 21.04 -6.52 -15.02
C SER A 208 22.10 -6.06 -13.99
N SER A 209 23.39 -6.28 -14.25
CA SER A 209 24.52 -5.94 -13.35
C SER A 209 24.54 -4.50 -12.79
N ARG A 210 23.64 -3.61 -13.22
CA ARG A 210 23.49 -2.21 -12.80
C ARG A 210 22.05 -1.80 -12.44
N SER A 211 21.06 -2.69 -12.53
CA SER A 211 19.65 -2.35 -12.26
C SER A 211 19.20 -2.90 -10.90
N ARG A 212 18.50 -2.08 -10.14
CA ARG A 212 17.95 -2.42 -8.82
C ARG A 212 16.89 -3.50 -8.92
N PRO A 213 16.64 -4.26 -7.84
CA PRO A 213 15.59 -5.28 -7.86
C PRO A 213 14.23 -4.61 -8.07
N LYS A 214 13.44 -5.14 -9.00
CA LYS A 214 12.08 -4.67 -9.24
C LYS A 214 11.18 -5.09 -8.07
N PRO A 215 10.18 -4.28 -7.67
CA PRO A 215 9.31 -4.61 -6.54
C PRO A 215 8.66 -6.00 -6.62
N LYS A 216 8.29 -6.46 -7.82
CA LYS A 216 7.71 -7.80 -8.02
C LYS A 216 8.70 -8.94 -7.74
N ASP A 217 9.97 -8.76 -8.09
CA ASP A 217 11.03 -9.72 -7.78
C ASP A 217 11.31 -9.72 -6.28
N VAL A 218 11.35 -8.54 -5.65
CA VAL A 218 11.46 -8.39 -4.19
C VAL A 218 10.32 -9.10 -3.47
N LEU A 219 9.08 -8.88 -3.90
CA LEU A 219 7.90 -9.53 -3.34
C LEU A 219 8.02 -11.05 -3.41
N LYS A 220 8.45 -11.58 -4.57
CA LYS A 220 8.65 -13.01 -4.75
C LYS A 220 9.70 -13.54 -3.77
N SER A 221 10.88 -12.91 -3.71
CA SER A 221 11.96 -13.32 -2.83
C SER A 221 11.56 -13.27 -1.35
N ALA A 222 10.93 -12.17 -0.92
CA ALA A 222 10.47 -11.99 0.45
C ALA A 222 9.44 -13.05 0.83
N TYR A 223 8.48 -13.31 -0.07
CA TYR A 223 7.47 -14.35 0.14
C TYR A 223 8.10 -15.75 0.24
N ASP A 224 9.02 -16.10 -0.66
CA ASP A 224 9.69 -17.41 -0.65
C ASP A 224 10.42 -17.64 0.68
N VAL A 225 11.12 -16.63 1.21
CA VAL A 225 11.81 -16.74 2.51
C VAL A 225 10.81 -16.80 3.68
N THR A 226 9.73 -16.01 3.63
CA THR A 226 8.63 -16.04 4.61
C THR A 226 7.99 -17.45 4.70
N MET A 227 7.90 -18.16 3.57
CA MET A 227 7.38 -19.54 3.55
C MET A 227 8.29 -20.53 4.30
N THR A 228 9.57 -20.22 4.45
CA THR A 228 10.53 -21.06 5.19
C THR A 228 10.71 -20.67 6.65
N ASP A 229 10.24 -19.48 7.05
CA ASP A 229 10.34 -19.02 8.43
C ASP A 229 9.53 -19.92 9.37
N SER A 230 10.17 -20.37 10.46
CA SER A 230 9.60 -21.31 11.41
C SER A 230 8.62 -20.69 12.40
N PHE A 231 8.63 -19.38 12.64
CA PHE A 231 7.64 -18.68 13.46
C PHE A 231 6.36 -18.39 12.67
N VAL A 232 6.47 -18.17 11.36
CA VAL A 232 5.30 -18.02 10.48
C VAL A 232 4.66 -19.41 10.29
N LYS A 233 3.79 -19.86 11.21
CA LYS A 233 3.15 -21.19 11.12
C LYS A 233 2.06 -21.26 10.05
N ALA A 234 1.27 -20.21 9.97
CA ALA A 234 0.26 -19.96 8.96
C ALA A 234 0.00 -18.44 8.93
N GLY A 235 -0.85 -17.99 8.01
CA GLY A 235 -1.22 -16.59 7.90
C GLY A 235 -1.30 -16.15 6.44
N SER A 236 -1.85 -14.97 6.24
CA SER A 236 -1.85 -14.32 4.93
C SER A 236 -1.80 -12.81 5.07
N ALA A 237 -1.38 -12.15 3.99
CA ALA A 237 -1.39 -10.70 3.92
C ALA A 237 -1.69 -10.18 2.52
N THR A 238 -2.31 -9.01 2.47
CA THR A 238 -2.28 -8.12 1.30
C THR A 238 -1.03 -7.23 1.39
N THR A 239 -0.51 -6.73 0.27
CA THR A 239 0.72 -5.91 0.31
C THR A 239 0.95 -5.07 -0.94
N CYS A 240 1.54 -3.89 -0.72
CA CYS A 240 2.09 -3.02 -1.75
C CYS A 240 3.56 -2.71 -1.45
N LEU A 241 4.44 -2.92 -2.42
CA LEU A 241 5.85 -2.50 -2.37
C LEU A 241 6.11 -1.43 -3.42
N ILE A 242 6.80 -0.36 -3.04
CA ILE A 242 7.12 0.79 -3.88
C ILE A 242 8.62 1.07 -3.80
N ASN A 243 9.24 1.31 -4.95
CA ASN A 243 10.61 1.77 -5.11
C ASN A 243 10.61 3.11 -5.85
N PHE A 244 11.24 4.11 -5.25
CA PHE A 244 11.46 5.44 -5.81
C PHE A 244 12.93 5.58 -6.23
N ASP A 245 13.16 5.81 -7.53
CA ASP A 245 14.51 6.00 -8.07
C ASP A 245 14.93 7.48 -8.00
N ALA A 246 15.91 7.81 -7.15
CA ALA A 246 16.42 9.16 -6.96
C ALA A 246 17.20 9.71 -8.17
N GLN A 247 17.65 8.86 -9.10
CA GLN A 247 18.36 9.31 -10.29
C GLN A 247 17.39 9.66 -11.42
N THR A 248 16.33 8.88 -11.59
CA THR A 248 15.41 8.99 -12.74
C THR A 248 14.07 9.62 -12.38
N GLY A 249 13.69 9.65 -11.10
CA GLY A 249 12.35 10.03 -10.66
C GLY A 249 11.29 9.00 -11.02
N MET A 250 11.70 7.78 -11.40
CA MET A 250 10.76 6.69 -11.69
C MET A 250 10.31 6.03 -10.39
N MET A 251 8.99 5.88 -10.27
CA MET A 251 8.35 5.02 -9.29
C MET A 251 8.05 3.67 -9.93
N TYR A 252 8.45 2.60 -9.25
CA TYR A 252 8.05 1.23 -9.54
C TYR A 252 7.24 0.72 -8.36
N ALA A 253 6.11 0.08 -8.60
CA ALA A 253 5.34 -0.56 -7.53
C ALA A 253 4.87 -1.97 -7.93
N THR A 254 4.59 -2.79 -6.93
CA THR A 254 3.83 -4.03 -7.10
C THR A 254 2.76 -4.12 -6.01
N ASN A 255 1.55 -4.56 -6.35
CA ASN A 255 0.45 -4.68 -5.40
C ASN A 255 -0.30 -6.01 -5.54
N ILE A 256 -0.69 -6.58 -4.40
CA ILE A 256 -1.59 -7.73 -4.31
C ILE A 256 -2.61 -7.50 -3.19
N GLY A 257 -3.90 -7.62 -3.52
CA GLY A 257 -5.01 -7.39 -2.60
C GLY A 257 -5.59 -5.98 -2.67
N ASP A 258 -6.08 -5.49 -1.54
CA ASP A 258 -6.77 -4.20 -1.34
C ASP A 258 -5.98 -3.18 -0.52
N THR A 259 -4.77 -3.55 -0.05
CA THR A 259 -3.68 -2.57 0.11
C THR A 259 -3.46 -1.83 -1.22
N GLY A 260 -2.97 -0.60 -1.18
CA GLY A 260 -2.74 0.15 -2.41
C GLY A 260 -1.98 1.46 -2.25
N PHE A 261 -2.06 2.28 -3.29
CA PHE A 261 -1.54 3.63 -3.29
C PHE A 261 -2.38 4.61 -4.12
N ILE A 262 -2.34 5.89 -3.73
CA ILE A 262 -2.88 7.04 -4.47
C ILE A 262 -1.72 7.94 -4.89
N ILE A 263 -1.80 8.55 -6.06
CA ILE A 263 -0.90 9.61 -6.52
C ILE A 263 -1.69 10.90 -6.71
N ILE A 264 -1.29 11.94 -5.98
CA ILE A 264 -1.80 13.29 -6.10
C ILE A 264 -0.74 14.16 -6.79
N ARG A 265 -1.18 14.95 -7.77
CA ARG A 265 -0.36 15.91 -8.50
C ARG A 265 -1.15 17.17 -8.75
N SER A 266 -0.56 18.33 -8.44
CA SER A 266 -1.16 19.65 -8.71
C SER A 266 -2.61 19.77 -8.19
N GLY A 267 -2.87 19.26 -6.99
CA GLY A 267 -4.20 19.34 -6.36
C GLY A 267 -5.24 18.38 -6.94
N SER A 268 -4.84 17.34 -7.69
CA SER A 268 -5.75 16.34 -8.26
C SER A 268 -5.22 14.93 -8.04
N ILE A 269 -6.14 13.97 -7.83
CA ILE A 269 -5.81 12.54 -7.83
C ILE A 269 -5.60 12.12 -9.28
N ILE A 270 -4.37 11.83 -9.65
CA ILE A 270 -4.04 11.39 -11.02
C ILE A 270 -4.09 9.86 -11.16
N TYR A 271 -4.00 9.14 -10.05
CA TYR A 271 -4.09 7.69 -10.04
C TYR A 271 -4.46 7.15 -8.66
N GLN A 272 -5.22 6.07 -8.63
CA GLN A 272 -5.44 5.21 -7.47
C GLN A 272 -5.29 3.75 -7.92
N SER A 273 -4.50 2.97 -7.20
CA SER A 273 -4.37 1.54 -7.49
C SER A 273 -5.69 0.82 -7.29
N ARG A 274 -6.01 -0.12 -8.18
CA ARG A 274 -7.23 -0.91 -8.10
C ARG A 274 -7.09 -2.00 -7.03
N ALA A 275 -8.06 -2.04 -6.11
CA ALA A 275 -8.19 -3.14 -5.15
C ALA A 275 -8.55 -4.47 -5.86
N GLN A 276 -7.94 -5.56 -5.40
CA GLN A 276 -8.02 -6.88 -6.02
C GLN A 276 -8.77 -7.85 -5.12
N PHE A 277 -9.98 -8.24 -5.54
CA PHE A 277 -10.85 -9.11 -4.76
C PHE A 277 -11.09 -10.46 -5.45
N ARG A 278 -11.24 -11.51 -4.65
CA ARG A 278 -11.86 -12.78 -5.04
C ARG A 278 -13.37 -12.79 -4.77
N GLY A 279 -13.80 -12.01 -3.78
CA GLY A 279 -15.20 -11.77 -3.42
C GLY A 279 -15.33 -10.53 -2.55
N PHE A 280 -16.55 -10.15 -2.16
CA PHE A 280 -16.77 -9.02 -1.25
C PHE A 280 -16.00 -9.22 0.05
N ASN A 281 -15.19 -8.22 0.44
CA ASN A 281 -14.35 -8.27 1.64
C ASN A 281 -13.44 -9.52 1.71
N TYR A 282 -13.04 -10.05 0.55
CA TYR A 282 -12.14 -11.19 0.43
C TYR A 282 -11.06 -10.87 -0.62
N PRO A 283 -10.00 -10.14 -0.23
CA PRO A 283 -8.95 -9.73 -1.15
C PRO A 283 -8.09 -10.90 -1.61
N LYS A 284 -7.46 -10.73 -2.77
CA LYS A 284 -6.30 -11.54 -3.14
C LYS A 284 -5.21 -11.37 -2.07
N GLN A 285 -4.58 -12.46 -1.68
CA GLN A 285 -3.67 -12.43 -0.52
C GLN A 285 -2.61 -13.51 -0.63
N LEU A 286 -1.38 -13.17 -0.25
CA LEU A 286 -0.28 -14.12 -0.14
C LEU A 286 -0.52 -15.01 1.07
N LEU A 287 -0.35 -16.33 0.94
CA LEU A 287 -0.87 -17.29 1.90
C LEU A 287 0.15 -18.37 2.27
N LYS A 288 0.42 -18.51 3.57
CA LYS A 288 1.00 -19.73 4.13
C LYS A 288 -0.09 -20.50 4.86
N ASN A 289 -0.49 -21.64 4.30
CA ASN A 289 -1.42 -22.56 4.95
C ASN A 289 -0.78 -23.95 5.13
N THR A 290 -0.27 -24.22 6.33
CA THR A 290 0.37 -25.49 6.65
C THR A 290 -0.62 -26.59 7.03
N THR A 291 -1.84 -26.23 7.47
CA THR A 291 -2.90 -27.15 7.93
C THR A 291 -3.81 -27.65 6.80
N ALA A 292 -3.80 -26.99 5.63
CA ALA A 292 -4.54 -27.44 4.46
C ALA A 292 -4.05 -28.82 3.96
N SER A 293 -4.99 -29.75 3.75
CA SER A 293 -4.72 -31.05 3.14
C SER A 293 -4.04 -30.88 1.77
N ARG A 294 -3.21 -31.84 1.34
CA ARG A 294 -2.55 -31.79 0.01
C ARG A 294 -3.55 -31.56 -1.15
N ARG A 295 -4.82 -31.99 -1.02
CA ARG A 295 -5.89 -31.74 -2.01
C ARG A 295 -6.42 -30.30 -1.95
N SER A 296 -6.44 -29.67 -0.78
CA SER A 296 -6.84 -28.26 -0.59
C SER A 296 -5.76 -27.26 -1.02
N ARG A 297 -4.48 -27.66 -1.04
CA ARG A 297 -3.37 -26.82 -1.53
C ARG A 297 -3.42 -26.56 -3.04
N ASN A 298 -4.16 -27.38 -3.80
CA ASN A 298 -4.36 -27.19 -5.23
C ASN A 298 -5.51 -26.23 -5.58
N ASN A 299 -6.23 -25.70 -4.58
CA ASN A 299 -7.24 -24.66 -4.79
C ASN A 299 -6.63 -23.27 -4.55
N SER A 300 -6.31 -22.58 -5.66
CA SER A 300 -6.27 -21.13 -5.81
C SER A 300 -5.64 -20.26 -4.68
N SER A 301 -4.48 -20.63 -4.14
CA SER A 301 -3.69 -19.65 -3.36
C SER A 301 -3.12 -18.58 -4.29
N ASP A 302 -3.36 -17.29 -4.02
CA ASP A 302 -2.64 -16.25 -4.76
C ASP A 302 -1.13 -16.36 -4.51
N SER A 303 -0.35 -15.89 -5.46
CA SER A 303 1.11 -15.93 -5.42
C SER A 303 1.68 -14.58 -5.83
N PRO A 304 2.99 -14.32 -5.62
CA PRO A 304 3.64 -13.12 -6.10
C PRO A 304 3.52 -12.91 -7.62
N ARG A 305 3.21 -13.96 -8.39
CA ARG A 305 2.98 -13.87 -9.84
C ARG A 305 1.69 -13.11 -10.17
N ASP A 306 0.69 -13.21 -9.30
CA ASP A 306 -0.64 -12.63 -9.44
C ASP A 306 -0.67 -11.13 -9.08
N ALA A 307 0.41 -10.60 -8.50
CA ALA A 307 0.56 -9.19 -8.19
C ALA A 307 0.65 -8.33 -9.46
N GLU A 308 0.00 -7.17 -9.44
CA GLU A 308 0.08 -6.17 -10.52
C GLU A 308 1.32 -5.30 -10.34
N SER A 309 1.98 -4.94 -11.44
CA SER A 309 3.13 -4.03 -11.43
C SER A 309 2.80 -2.68 -12.08
N TYR A 310 3.38 -1.63 -11.53
CA TYR A 310 3.15 -0.24 -11.93
C TYR A 310 4.46 0.48 -12.18
N GLU A 311 4.50 1.31 -13.21
CA GLU A 311 5.61 2.24 -13.49
C GLU A 311 5.06 3.64 -13.74
N VAL A 312 5.58 4.63 -13.01
CA VAL A 312 5.13 6.02 -13.08
C VAL A 312 6.32 6.98 -13.04
N GLN A 313 6.38 7.91 -13.99
CA GLN A 313 7.33 9.02 -13.93
C GLN A 313 6.79 10.08 -12.97
N LEU A 314 7.52 10.29 -11.87
CA LEU A 314 7.19 11.29 -10.86
C LEU A 314 7.69 12.68 -11.27
N ARG A 315 7.03 13.69 -10.70
CA ARG A 315 7.33 15.11 -10.83
C ARG A 315 7.55 15.71 -9.45
N GLU A 316 8.19 16.87 -9.44
CA GLU A 316 8.31 17.67 -8.23
C GLU A 316 6.93 17.91 -7.62
N LYS A 317 6.85 17.83 -6.28
CA LYS A 317 5.63 17.97 -5.47
C LYS A 317 4.55 16.92 -5.70
N ASP A 318 4.82 15.83 -6.44
CA ASP A 318 3.94 14.67 -6.40
C ASP A 318 3.87 14.13 -4.96
N ILE A 319 2.66 13.73 -4.56
CA ILE A 319 2.39 13.09 -3.27
C ILE A 319 1.90 11.67 -3.57
N ILE A 320 2.57 10.68 -2.98
CA ILE A 320 2.23 9.28 -3.07
C ILE A 320 1.79 8.81 -1.69
N ILE A 321 0.60 8.23 -1.59
CA ILE A 321 0.02 7.75 -0.34
C ILE A 321 -0.16 6.24 -0.46
N ALA A 322 0.68 5.45 0.19
CA ALA A 322 0.50 4.01 0.33
C ALA A 322 -0.34 3.71 1.58
N TYR A 323 -1.26 2.76 1.50
CA TYR A 323 -2.24 2.51 2.56
C TYR A 323 -2.70 1.05 2.63
N THR A 324 -3.17 0.64 3.82
CA THR A 324 -4.00 -0.57 4.03
C THR A 324 -5.49 -0.26 3.89
N ASP A 325 -6.33 -1.30 3.80
CA ASP A 325 -7.76 -1.21 3.54
C ASP A 325 -8.52 -0.43 4.63
N GLY A 326 -8.05 -0.45 5.88
CA GLY A 326 -8.60 0.33 6.98
C GLY A 326 -8.74 1.83 6.69
N LEU A 327 -7.93 2.38 5.77
CA LEU A 327 -8.14 3.72 5.25
C LEU A 327 -9.30 3.77 4.25
N VAL A 328 -9.18 3.08 3.12
CA VAL A 328 -10.05 3.26 1.96
C VAL A 328 -11.43 2.61 2.11
N ASP A 329 -11.61 1.75 3.11
CA ASP A 329 -12.92 1.28 3.55
C ASP A 329 -13.72 2.37 4.28
N ASN A 330 -13.04 3.37 4.84
CA ASN A 330 -13.63 4.36 5.73
C ASN A 330 -13.59 5.79 5.18
N VAL A 331 -12.66 6.10 4.28
CA VAL A 331 -12.41 7.47 3.77
C VAL A 331 -12.41 7.48 2.25
N TYR A 332 -13.15 8.40 1.65
CA TYR A 332 -13.15 8.59 0.20
C TYR A 332 -11.86 9.25 -0.30
N PRO A 333 -11.39 8.93 -1.51
CA PRO A 333 -10.17 9.54 -2.07
C PRO A 333 -10.22 11.07 -2.08
N GLU A 334 -11.38 11.67 -2.34
CA GLU A 334 -11.57 13.13 -2.34
C GLU A 334 -11.35 13.76 -0.95
N GLU A 335 -11.71 13.06 0.13
CA GLU A 335 -11.47 13.51 1.50
C GLU A 335 -9.97 13.43 1.85
N ILE A 336 -9.27 12.41 1.35
CA ILE A 336 -7.80 12.31 1.45
C ILE A 336 -7.14 13.50 0.75
N LEU A 337 -7.59 13.84 -0.46
CA LEU A 337 -7.10 14.99 -1.22
C LEU A 337 -7.32 16.32 -0.48
N GLU A 338 -8.48 16.49 0.17
CA GLU A 338 -8.77 17.68 0.97
C GLU A 338 -7.80 17.80 2.17
N ILE A 339 -7.55 16.70 2.89
CA ILE A 339 -6.58 16.68 4.00
C ILE A 339 -5.19 17.09 3.50
N CYS A 340 -4.72 16.53 2.39
CA CYS A 340 -3.44 16.90 1.80
C CYS A 340 -3.39 18.38 1.40
N SER A 341 -4.48 18.90 0.82
CA SER A 341 -4.58 20.30 0.39
C SER A 341 -4.48 21.26 1.56
N VAL A 342 -5.13 20.95 2.69
CA VAL A 342 -5.03 21.75 3.93
C VAL A 342 -3.58 21.75 4.44
N VAL A 343 -2.91 20.60 4.50
CA VAL A 343 -1.52 20.52 4.99
C VAL A 343 -0.55 21.29 4.08
N LEU A 344 -0.78 21.32 2.76
CA LEU A 344 0.03 22.10 1.83
C LEU A 344 -0.10 23.62 2.02
N GLN A 345 -1.22 24.09 2.56
CA GLN A 345 -1.45 25.52 2.84
C GLN A 345 -0.86 25.97 4.19
N GLU A 346 -0.46 25.04 5.07
CA GLU A 346 0.14 25.37 6.36
C GLU A 346 1.59 25.84 6.21
N HIS A 347 1.98 26.81 7.06
CA HIS A 347 3.38 27.25 7.19
C HIS A 347 4.22 26.17 7.90
N ARG A 348 4.60 25.14 7.14
CA ARG A 348 5.49 24.04 7.57
C ARG A 348 6.61 23.85 6.57
N HIS A 349 7.74 23.31 7.04
CA HIS A 349 8.79 22.84 6.15
C HIS A 349 8.30 21.64 5.34
N ASP A 350 8.73 21.55 4.09
CA ASP A 350 8.40 20.46 3.16
C ASP A 350 8.69 19.08 3.77
N HIS A 351 9.76 18.96 4.55
CA HIS A 351 10.15 17.74 5.26
C HIS A 351 9.11 17.25 6.29
N ASP A 352 8.33 18.16 6.89
CA ASP A 352 7.36 17.82 7.95
C ASP A 352 5.95 17.53 7.39
N ARG A 353 5.69 17.91 6.13
CA ARG A 353 4.37 17.78 5.52
C ARG A 353 3.94 16.32 5.37
N PRO A 354 4.77 15.38 4.87
CA PRO A 354 4.39 13.98 4.75
C PRO A 354 3.94 13.37 6.08
N GLN A 355 4.66 13.64 7.17
CA GLN A 355 4.31 13.13 8.50
C GLN A 355 2.98 13.73 8.99
N THR A 356 2.79 15.04 8.80
CA THR A 356 1.52 15.71 9.16
C THR A 356 0.35 15.17 8.35
N MET A 357 0.54 14.89 7.05
CA MET A 357 -0.48 14.27 6.20
C MET A 357 -0.82 12.87 6.69
N SER A 358 0.17 12.00 6.92
CA SER A 358 -0.09 10.64 7.41
C SER A 358 -0.83 10.64 8.75
N ASP A 359 -0.43 11.52 9.68
CA ASP A 359 -1.08 11.62 11.00
C ASP A 359 -2.54 12.05 10.88
N ARG A 360 -2.84 13.08 10.07
CA ARG A 360 -4.23 13.55 9.88
C ARG A 360 -5.10 12.55 9.14
N ILE A 361 -4.56 11.87 8.13
CA ILE A 361 -5.28 10.83 7.39
C ILE A 361 -5.66 9.69 8.33
N VAL A 362 -4.73 9.19 9.14
CA VAL A 362 -5.00 8.12 10.12
C VAL A 362 -6.01 8.57 11.17
N ASP A 363 -5.84 9.76 11.74
CA ASP A 363 -6.76 10.26 12.77
C ASP A 363 -8.18 10.49 12.22
N TYR A 364 -8.31 10.91 10.96
CA TYR A 364 -9.60 11.04 10.28
C TYR A 364 -10.23 9.67 9.97
N ALA A 365 -9.44 8.71 9.46
CA ALA A 365 -9.91 7.35 9.22
C ALA A 365 -10.48 6.73 10.49
N ARG A 366 -9.79 6.87 11.63
CA ARG A 366 -10.26 6.36 12.94
C ARG A 366 -11.57 6.99 13.41
N GLN A 367 -11.82 8.25 13.08
CA GLN A 367 -13.11 8.90 13.35
C GLN A 367 -14.21 8.29 12.49
N CYS A 368 -13.94 8.09 11.20
CA CYS A 368 -14.87 7.48 10.24
C CYS A 368 -15.22 6.03 10.61
N MET A 369 -14.22 5.23 10.99
CA MET A 369 -14.38 3.85 11.49
C MET A 369 -15.39 3.73 12.63
N ARG A 370 -15.44 4.73 13.52
CA ARG A 370 -16.32 4.75 14.70
C ARG A 370 -17.71 5.33 14.42
N SER A 371 -17.88 6.01 13.28
CA SER A 371 -19.15 6.62 12.94
C SER A 371 -20.19 5.58 12.56
N LYS A 372 -21.41 5.72 13.08
CA LYS A 372 -22.59 4.91 12.72
C LYS A 372 -23.55 5.62 11.77
N THR A 373 -23.21 6.84 11.37
CA THR A 373 -24.06 7.72 10.56
C THR A 373 -23.43 8.10 9.23
N LEU A 374 -22.09 8.02 9.11
CA LEU A 374 -21.39 8.25 7.85
C LEU A 374 -21.56 7.05 6.93
N LEU A 375 -21.98 7.30 5.69
CA LEU A 375 -22.00 6.30 4.63
C LEU A 375 -20.59 6.14 4.06
N THR A 376 -19.82 5.23 4.65
CA THR A 376 -18.43 4.98 4.26
C THR A 376 -18.34 4.23 2.92
N PRO A 377 -17.16 4.23 2.26
CA PRO A 377 -16.93 3.41 1.08
C PRO A 377 -17.29 1.93 1.29
N PHE A 378 -16.94 1.36 2.46
CA PHE A 378 -17.25 -0.03 2.80
C PHE A 378 -18.74 -0.28 2.94
N GLU A 379 -19.48 0.55 3.68
CA GLU A 379 -20.94 0.43 3.77
C GLU A 379 -21.60 0.52 2.39
N ARG A 380 -21.16 1.48 1.56
CA ARG A 380 -21.67 1.64 0.19
C ARG A 380 -21.41 0.38 -0.64
N GLN A 381 -20.26 -0.27 -0.48
CA GLN A 381 -19.96 -1.52 -1.17
C GLN A 381 -20.78 -2.69 -0.60
N ALA A 382 -20.98 -2.76 0.73
CA ALA A 382 -21.81 -3.76 1.38
C ALA A 382 -23.26 -3.71 0.87
N ILE A 383 -23.84 -2.50 0.76
CA ILE A 383 -25.17 -2.28 0.18
C ILE A 383 -25.26 -2.83 -1.24
N LYS A 384 -24.27 -2.56 -2.10
CA LYS A 384 -24.23 -3.08 -3.48
C LYS A 384 -24.16 -4.60 -3.54
N GLN A 385 -23.60 -5.24 -2.53
CA GLN A 385 -23.46 -6.69 -2.42
C GLN A 385 -24.62 -7.34 -1.64
N GLY A 386 -25.61 -6.56 -1.20
CA GLY A 386 -26.71 -7.06 -0.38
C GLY A 386 -26.29 -7.50 1.03
N VAL A 387 -25.15 -7.04 1.52
CA VAL A 387 -24.62 -7.35 2.86
C VAL A 387 -25.03 -6.24 3.83
N ALA A 388 -25.60 -6.63 4.96
CA ALA A 388 -25.96 -5.70 6.02
C ALA A 388 -24.69 -5.21 6.75
N HIS A 389 -24.38 -3.92 6.57
CA HIS A 389 -23.35 -3.20 7.33
C HIS A 389 -23.80 -1.74 7.47
N LYS A 390 -23.48 -1.09 8.58
CA LYS A 390 -23.85 0.32 8.82
C LYS A 390 -22.69 1.08 9.46
N GLY A 391 -22.33 2.22 8.86
CA GLY A 391 -21.23 3.06 9.31
C GLY A 391 -19.85 2.52 8.93
N GLY A 392 -18.84 2.98 9.66
CA GLY A 392 -17.45 2.58 9.46
C GLY A 392 -17.17 1.09 9.74
N LYS A 393 -16.11 0.59 9.11
CA LYS A 393 -15.51 -0.72 9.36
C LYS A 393 -14.31 -0.51 10.30
N ILE A 394 -14.40 -1.05 11.52
CA ILE A 394 -13.30 -0.98 12.48
C ILE A 394 -12.17 -1.88 11.96
N ASP A 395 -10.99 -1.30 11.74
CA ASP A 395 -9.83 -2.05 11.28
C ASP A 395 -8.50 -1.45 11.75
N ASP A 396 -7.43 -2.20 11.56
CA ASP A 396 -6.08 -1.65 11.60
C ASP A 396 -5.92 -0.66 10.43
N VAL A 397 -5.16 0.42 10.62
CA VAL A 397 -4.91 1.39 9.54
C VAL A 397 -3.47 1.83 9.54
N THR A 398 -2.83 1.76 8.39
CA THR A 398 -1.45 2.19 8.16
C THR A 398 -1.38 3.04 6.91
N VAL A 399 -0.68 4.17 7.00
CA VAL A 399 -0.51 5.13 5.90
C VAL A 399 0.94 5.58 5.84
N VAL A 400 1.54 5.48 4.66
CA VAL A 400 2.87 6.03 4.35
C VAL A 400 2.72 7.07 3.24
N VAL A 401 3.07 8.31 3.54
CA VAL A 401 3.04 9.43 2.59
C VAL A 401 4.45 9.74 2.13
N THR A 402 4.67 9.79 0.82
CA THR A 402 5.93 10.21 0.19
C THR A 402 5.70 11.47 -0.63
N MET A 403 6.50 12.52 -0.41
CA MET A 403 6.50 13.73 -1.23
C MET A 403 7.81 13.86 -2.00
N VAL A 404 7.71 14.19 -3.28
CA VAL A 404 8.83 14.25 -4.21
C VAL A 404 9.42 15.66 -4.28
N GLU A 405 10.74 15.76 -4.17
CA GLU A 405 11.53 16.95 -4.49
C GLU A 405 12.52 16.59 -5.61
N ARG A 406 12.77 17.51 -6.54
CA ARG A 406 13.69 17.32 -7.67
C ARG A 406 14.88 18.26 -7.55
#